data_AF-A0A6C0D1N8-F1
#
_entry.id   AF-A0A6C0D1N8-F1
#
_cell.length_a   1.000
_cell.length_b   1.000
_cell.length_c   1.000
_cell.angle_alpha   90.00
_cell.angle_beta   90.00
_cell.angle_gamma   90.00
#
_symmetry.space_group_name_H-M   'P 1'
#
loop_
_entity.id
_entity.type
_entity.pdbx_description
1 polymer ?
#
loop_
_entity_poly.entity_id
_entity_poly.type
_entity_poly.pdbx_seq_one_letter_code
_entity_poly.pdbx_strand_id
1 'polypeptide(L)'
;MSKRTISINPQFFNISKKKNKKIIPSQVNINASNIRQLLLDKLKEHKKTRKIITEPKSITPLQEKSFDENSKKEEKEVEKEIEKKKEIEKEVEKEIEKKIEKEIEKDNSKPYGNLKNGIKPTYRMYQQDVQKPNDEIPVEPKIILEEKEVKKTFKLGKNPNTRTISILIKNNKSRKKVEDKKTEHKKTAVSTIKNYLKKKNLIKYGSTAPTKLLREMYETSELCGGISNENKDVLIHNFDK
;
A
#
# COMPACT_ATOMS: atom_id res chain seq x y z
N MET A 1 -40.15 -34.09 -38.13
CA MET A 1 -39.33 -32.90 -37.82
C MET A 1 -39.92 -32.20 -36.61
N SER A 2 -39.21 -32.15 -35.48
CA SER A 2 -39.70 -31.51 -34.25
C SER A 2 -39.57 -29.99 -34.34
N LYS A 3 -40.66 -29.27 -34.06
CA LYS A 3 -40.68 -27.81 -34.08
C LYS A 3 -40.02 -27.31 -32.79
N ARG A 4 -38.85 -26.67 -32.91
CA ARG A 4 -38.20 -25.97 -31.79
C ARG A 4 -38.96 -24.66 -31.55
N THR A 5 -39.55 -24.49 -30.38
CA THR A 5 -40.22 -23.26 -29.97
C THR A 5 -39.27 -22.44 -29.10
N ILE A 6 -39.14 -21.15 -29.42
CA ILE A 6 -38.33 -20.20 -28.64
C ILE A 6 -39.27 -19.54 -27.63
N SER A 7 -39.05 -19.81 -26.35
CA SER A 7 -39.73 -19.10 -25.25
C SER A 7 -38.91 -17.87 -24.88
N ILE A 8 -39.44 -16.67 -25.16
CA ILE A 8 -38.81 -15.40 -24.79
C ILE A 8 -39.56 -14.84 -23.59
N ASN A 9 -38.82 -14.50 -22.53
CA ASN A 9 -39.39 -13.92 -21.33
C ASN A 9 -39.95 -12.50 -21.63
N PRO A 10 -41.24 -12.24 -21.39
CA PRO A 10 -41.87 -10.95 -21.70
C PRO A 10 -41.26 -9.76 -20.96
N GLN A 11 -40.51 -9.97 -19.88
CA GLN A 11 -39.81 -8.89 -19.17
C GLN A 11 -38.71 -8.20 -19.98
N PHE A 12 -38.17 -8.85 -21.03
CA PHE A 12 -37.16 -8.26 -21.90
C PHE A 12 -37.71 -7.24 -22.92
N PHE A 13 -39.03 -7.14 -23.08
CA PHE A 13 -39.66 -6.21 -24.03
C PHE A 13 -39.97 -4.82 -23.48
N ASN A 14 -39.64 -4.54 -22.20
CA ASN A 14 -39.78 -3.20 -21.63
C ASN A 14 -38.64 -2.26 -22.07
N ILE A 15 -38.49 -2.06 -23.38
CA ILE A 15 -37.67 -1.01 -23.99
C ILE A 15 -38.53 0.26 -24.09
N SER A 16 -39.06 0.73 -22.95
CA SER A 16 -39.45 2.13 -22.82
C SER A 16 -38.26 2.86 -22.23
N LYS A 17 -37.73 3.82 -22.99
CA LYS A 17 -36.58 4.64 -22.61
C LYS A 17 -36.92 5.51 -21.39
N LYS A 18 -36.92 4.95 -20.19
CA LYS A 18 -36.62 5.74 -18.98
C LYS A 18 -35.14 5.56 -18.72
N LYS A 19 -34.36 6.57 -19.13
CA LYS A 19 -32.98 6.73 -18.67
C LYS A 19 -33.03 6.72 -17.14
N ASN A 20 -32.61 5.63 -16.52
CA ASN A 20 -32.28 5.64 -15.11
C ASN A 20 -31.11 6.62 -14.97
N LYS A 21 -31.42 7.88 -14.62
CA LYS A 21 -30.40 8.81 -14.14
C LYS A 21 -29.71 8.07 -13.00
N LYS A 22 -28.40 7.84 -13.12
CA LYS A 22 -27.56 7.45 -11.99
C LYS A 22 -27.97 8.35 -10.82
N ILE A 23 -28.43 7.75 -9.72
CA ILE A 23 -28.65 8.47 -8.47
C ILE A 23 -27.26 8.86 -8.02
N ILE A 24 -26.81 10.03 -8.46
CA ILE A 24 -25.69 10.73 -7.86
C ILE A 24 -26.15 10.93 -6.41
N PRO A 25 -25.37 10.53 -5.39
CA PRO A 25 -25.74 10.79 -4.01
C PRO A 25 -26.10 12.27 -3.91
N SER A 26 -27.31 12.56 -3.45
CA SER A 26 -27.79 13.93 -3.33
C SER A 26 -26.69 14.74 -2.65
N GLN A 27 -26.25 15.81 -3.30
CA GLN A 27 -25.34 16.73 -2.68
C GLN A 27 -26.00 17.15 -1.36
N VAL A 28 -25.38 16.80 -0.24
CA VAL A 28 -25.85 17.24 1.08
C VAL A 28 -25.97 18.75 0.96
N ASN A 29 -27.16 19.30 1.18
CA ASN A 29 -27.37 20.73 1.06
C ASN A 29 -26.75 21.37 2.31
N ILE A 30 -25.48 21.73 2.21
CA ILE A 30 -24.68 22.27 3.31
C ILE A 30 -25.06 23.74 3.49
N ASN A 31 -26.11 23.99 4.25
CA ASN A 31 -26.46 25.33 4.72
C ASN A 31 -25.69 25.64 6.01
N ALA A 32 -25.32 26.91 6.24
CA ALA A 32 -24.54 27.34 7.41
C ALA A 32 -25.15 26.90 8.76
N SER A 33 -26.48 26.80 8.81
CA SER A 33 -27.26 26.31 9.95
C SER A 33 -27.10 24.80 10.22
N ASN A 34 -26.90 23.98 9.18
CA ASN A 34 -26.85 22.52 9.29
C ASN A 34 -25.42 21.98 9.51
N ILE A 35 -24.38 22.77 9.24
CA ILE A 35 -22.96 22.38 9.40
C ILE A 35 -22.65 22.04 10.86
N ARG A 36 -23.13 22.86 11.80
CA ARG A 36 -22.88 22.69 13.23
C ARG A 36 -23.49 21.39 13.75
N GLN A 37 -24.71 21.07 13.34
CA GLN A 37 -25.39 19.83 13.74
C GLN A 37 -24.70 18.60 13.17
N LEU A 38 -24.36 18.60 11.87
CA LEU A 38 -23.61 17.52 11.22
C LEU A 38 -22.24 17.27 11.88
N LEU A 39 -21.54 18.33 12.29
CA LEU A 39 -20.27 18.22 13.00
C LEU A 39 -20.47 17.59 14.39
N LEU A 40 -21.48 18.02 15.13
CA LEU A 40 -21.79 17.48 16.46
C LEU A 40 -22.17 16.00 16.39
N ASP A 41 -22.95 15.59 15.39
CA ASP A 41 -23.34 14.20 15.21
C ASP A 41 -22.13 13.33 14.86
N LYS A 42 -21.26 13.80 13.98
CA LYS A 42 -20.01 13.12 13.64
C LYS A 42 -19.06 12.99 14.84
N LEU A 43 -18.97 14.02 15.69
CA LEU A 43 -18.19 13.99 16.92
C LEU A 43 -18.79 13.01 17.95
N LYS A 44 -20.11 12.91 18.02
CA LYS A 44 -20.80 11.94 18.89
C LYS A 44 -20.57 10.50 18.42
N GLU A 45 -20.67 10.22 17.12
CA GLU A 45 -20.36 8.90 16.55
C GLU A 45 -18.92 8.48 16.87
N HIS A 46 -17.96 9.39 16.67
CA HIS A 46 -16.55 9.13 16.95
C HIS A 46 -16.25 8.92 18.44
N LYS A 47 -17.04 9.51 19.34
CA LYS A 47 -16.94 9.24 20.79
C LYS A 47 -17.55 7.89 21.16
N LYS A 48 -18.64 7.47 20.50
CA LYS A 48 -19.27 6.15 20.72
C LYS A 48 -18.33 5.02 20.30
N THR A 49 -17.70 5.13 19.13
CA THR A 49 -16.74 4.12 18.66
C THR A 49 -15.50 4.03 19.55
N ARG A 50 -15.04 5.14 20.14
CA ARG A 50 -13.93 5.14 21.11
C ARG A 50 -14.28 4.47 22.44
N LYS A 51 -15.47 4.68 22.98
CA LYS A 51 -15.89 4.09 24.26
C LYS A 51 -16.00 2.56 24.22
N ILE A 52 -16.34 1.99 23.07
CA ILE A 52 -16.44 0.54 22.89
C ILE A 52 -15.05 -0.15 22.91
N ILE A 53 -13.97 0.61 22.68
CA ILE A 53 -12.60 0.08 22.60
C ILE A 53 -11.83 0.24 23.93
N THR A 54 -12.36 1.02 24.89
CA THR A 54 -11.66 1.30 26.16
C THR A 54 -12.56 1.07 27.37
N GLU A 55 -12.55 -0.15 27.91
CA GLU A 55 -12.78 -0.36 29.35
C GLU A 55 -11.44 -0.31 30.10
N PRO A 56 -11.38 0.22 31.35
CA PRO A 56 -10.15 0.76 31.91
C PRO A 56 -9.37 -0.24 32.77
N LYS A 57 -8.06 -0.39 32.52
CA LYS A 57 -7.10 -0.77 33.57
C LYS A 57 -6.74 0.50 34.35
N SER A 58 -6.88 0.44 35.67
CA SER A 58 -6.60 1.50 36.63
C SER A 58 -5.13 1.95 36.56
N ILE A 59 -4.90 3.27 36.60
CA ILE A 59 -3.57 3.88 36.72
C ILE A 59 -3.57 4.72 37.99
N THR A 60 -2.61 4.44 38.88
CA THR A 60 -2.30 5.20 40.10
C THR A 60 -1.51 6.49 39.77
N PRO A 61 -1.55 7.53 40.62
CA PRO A 61 -0.95 8.83 40.31
C PRO A 61 0.57 8.77 40.33
N LEU A 62 1.23 9.26 39.27
CA LEU A 62 2.69 9.39 39.19
C LEU A 62 3.17 10.58 40.03
N GLN A 63 4.13 10.30 40.91
CA GLN A 63 5.04 11.29 41.48
C GLN A 63 6.11 11.66 40.44
N GLU A 64 6.48 12.94 40.42
CA GLU A 64 7.49 13.53 39.54
C GLU A 64 8.87 12.91 39.77
N LYS A 65 9.43 12.29 38.72
CA LYS A 65 10.85 11.95 38.63
C LYS A 65 11.42 12.48 37.31
N SER A 66 12.70 12.83 37.35
CA SER A 66 13.42 13.56 36.31
C SER A 66 13.46 12.83 34.95
N PHE A 67 13.47 13.64 33.88
CA PHE A 67 13.30 13.27 32.48
C PHE A 67 14.26 12.18 31.97
N ASP A 68 15.46 12.07 32.54
CA ASP A 68 16.49 11.12 32.10
C ASP A 68 16.21 9.66 32.52
N GLU A 69 15.42 9.42 33.57
CA GLU A 69 15.07 8.05 33.99
C GLU A 69 13.98 7.39 33.12
N ASN A 70 13.16 8.20 32.44
CA ASN A 70 12.08 7.69 31.57
C ASN A 70 12.63 7.17 30.23
N SER A 71 13.63 7.84 29.64
CA SER A 71 14.24 7.41 28.38
C SER A 71 14.84 6.00 28.44
N LYS A 72 15.55 5.67 29.53
CA LYS A 72 16.17 4.36 29.73
C LYS A 72 15.17 3.24 30.03
N LYS A 73 13.97 3.56 30.52
CA LYS A 73 12.90 2.57 30.72
C LYS A 73 12.19 2.25 29.41
N GLU A 74 11.93 3.27 28.59
CA GLU A 74 11.33 3.09 27.26
C GLU A 74 12.24 2.24 26.35
N GLU A 75 13.54 2.47 26.35
CA GLU A 75 14.49 1.65 25.56
C GLU A 75 14.47 0.16 25.96
N LYS A 76 14.43 -0.14 27.27
CA LYS A 76 14.37 -1.52 27.79
C LYS A 76 13.04 -2.21 27.52
N GLU A 77 11.94 -1.47 27.44
CA GLU A 77 10.62 -2.02 27.09
C GLU A 77 10.53 -2.34 25.60
N VAL A 78 11.09 -1.48 24.74
CA VAL A 78 11.16 -1.71 23.29
C VAL A 78 12.02 -2.94 22.95
N GLU A 79 13.16 -3.14 23.61
CA GLU A 79 14.01 -4.32 23.41
C GLU A 79 13.27 -5.63 23.76
N LYS A 80 12.52 -5.65 24.88
CA LYS A 80 11.71 -6.80 25.29
C LYS A 80 10.57 -7.12 24.33
N GLU A 81 9.97 -6.10 23.72
CA GLU A 81 8.94 -6.30 22.69
C GLU A 81 9.52 -6.87 21.39
N ILE A 82 10.74 -6.49 21.02
CA ILE A 82 11.43 -7.00 19.83
C ILE A 82 11.82 -8.48 20.02
N GLU A 83 12.29 -8.87 21.21
CA GLU A 83 12.59 -10.28 21.52
C GLU A 83 11.34 -11.16 21.47
N LYS A 84 10.23 -10.72 22.06
CA LYS A 84 8.95 -11.45 22.01
C LYS A 84 8.44 -11.64 20.58
N LYS A 85 8.58 -10.65 19.71
CA LYS A 85 8.18 -10.76 18.29
C LYS A 85 9.02 -11.80 17.54
N LYS A 86 10.33 -11.85 17.80
CA LYS A 86 11.24 -12.85 17.21
C LYS A 86 10.94 -14.27 17.67
N GLU A 87 10.51 -14.46 18.92
CA GLU A 87 10.10 -15.78 19.43
C GLU A 87 8.80 -16.26 18.76
N ILE A 88 7.81 -15.38 18.61
CA ILE A 88 6.54 -15.70 17.94
C ILE A 88 6.77 -16.07 16.46
N GLU A 89 7.61 -15.32 15.73
CA GLU A 89 7.94 -15.63 14.33
C GLU A 89 8.57 -17.03 14.17
N LYS A 90 9.47 -17.42 15.09
CA LYS A 90 10.10 -18.76 15.10
C LYS A 90 9.12 -19.89 15.43
N GLU A 91 8.10 -19.63 16.24
CA GLU A 91 7.05 -20.60 16.55
C GLU A 91 6.12 -20.82 15.36
N VAL A 92 5.77 -19.76 14.63
CA VAL A 92 4.92 -19.84 13.42
C VAL A 92 5.64 -20.62 12.30
N GLU A 93 6.94 -20.41 12.09
CA GLU A 93 7.72 -21.14 11.08
C GLU A 93 7.73 -22.66 11.35
N LYS A 94 7.90 -23.08 12.61
CA LYS A 94 7.87 -24.50 13.02
C LYS A 94 6.50 -25.16 12.83
N GLU A 95 5.40 -24.42 12.96
CA GLU A 95 4.06 -24.94 12.71
C GLU A 95 3.76 -25.13 11.22
N ILE A 96 4.34 -24.27 10.36
CA ILE A 96 4.21 -24.35 8.91
C ILE A 96 4.98 -25.57 8.38
N GLU A 97 6.21 -25.79 8.85
CA GLU A 97 7.01 -26.97 8.47
C GLU A 97 6.31 -28.29 8.82
N LYS A 98 5.72 -28.40 10.02
CA LYS A 98 4.93 -29.58 10.44
C LYS A 98 3.66 -29.82 9.62
N LYS A 99 3.07 -28.77 9.03
CA LYS A 99 1.91 -28.91 8.12
C LYS A 99 2.35 -29.41 6.75
N ILE A 100 3.47 -28.91 6.23
CA ILE A 100 4.03 -29.32 4.94
C ILE A 100 4.45 -30.80 4.97
N GLU A 101 5.07 -31.27 6.05
CA GLU A 101 5.44 -32.69 6.21
C GLU A 101 4.24 -33.65 6.19
N LYS A 102 3.10 -33.24 6.76
CA LYS A 102 1.86 -34.06 6.77
C LYS A 102 1.15 -34.16 5.42
N GLU A 103 1.40 -33.23 4.50
CA GLU A 103 0.80 -33.24 3.17
C GLU A 103 1.56 -34.12 2.19
N ILE A 104 2.87 -34.30 2.39
CA ILE A 104 3.75 -35.08 1.49
C ILE A 104 3.53 -36.61 1.61
N GLU A 105 3.03 -37.12 2.74
CA GLU A 105 2.82 -38.57 2.93
C GLU A 105 1.63 -39.17 2.16
N LYS A 106 0.71 -38.36 1.60
CA LYS A 106 -0.53 -38.89 1.00
C LYS A 106 -0.42 -39.41 -0.43
N ASP A 107 0.68 -39.12 -1.15
CA ASP A 107 0.68 -39.23 -2.61
C ASP A 107 1.20 -40.57 -3.19
N ASN A 108 1.73 -41.48 -2.36
CA ASN A 108 2.29 -42.76 -2.84
C ASN A 108 1.35 -43.97 -2.72
N SER A 109 0.09 -43.78 -2.33
CA SER A 109 -0.86 -44.89 -2.16
C SER A 109 -1.61 -45.18 -3.46
N LYS A 110 -1.63 -46.45 -3.87
CA LYS A 110 -2.34 -46.93 -5.07
C LYS A 110 -3.80 -46.39 -5.09
N PRO A 111 -4.33 -45.97 -6.26
CA PRO A 111 -5.62 -45.28 -6.36
C PRO A 111 -6.85 -46.17 -6.10
N TYR A 112 -6.64 -47.47 -5.85
CA TYR A 112 -7.69 -48.46 -5.59
C TYR A 112 -7.44 -49.23 -4.28
N GLY A 113 -8.51 -49.80 -3.71
CA GLY A 113 -8.51 -50.62 -2.51
C GLY A 113 -8.92 -52.07 -2.76
N ASN A 114 -8.94 -52.89 -1.71
CA ASN A 114 -9.29 -54.32 -1.74
C ASN A 114 -10.70 -54.63 -1.20
N LEU A 115 -11.31 -53.69 -0.45
CA LEU A 115 -12.63 -53.89 0.16
C LEU A 115 -13.75 -53.43 -0.80
N LYS A 116 -14.81 -54.24 -0.94
CA LYS A 116 -16.02 -53.82 -1.65
C LYS A 116 -16.76 -52.76 -0.82
N ASN A 117 -17.15 -51.66 -1.45
CA ASN A 117 -17.77 -50.48 -0.82
C ASN A 117 -16.85 -49.70 0.14
N GLY A 118 -15.53 -49.87 0.03
CA GLY A 118 -14.58 -49.02 0.71
C GLY A 118 -14.54 -47.60 0.13
N ILE A 119 -13.85 -46.70 0.82
CA ILE A 119 -13.65 -45.30 0.41
C ILE A 119 -12.95 -45.21 -0.96
N LYS A 120 -12.07 -46.17 -1.26
CA LYS A 120 -11.41 -46.31 -2.57
C LYS A 120 -12.09 -47.42 -3.39
N PRO A 121 -12.24 -47.25 -4.71
CA PRO A 121 -12.83 -48.29 -5.58
C PRO A 121 -11.98 -49.55 -5.57
N THR A 122 -12.60 -50.70 -5.79
CA THR A 122 -11.86 -51.96 -5.95
C THR A 122 -11.12 -51.97 -7.29
N TYR A 123 -9.97 -52.66 -7.39
CA TYR A 123 -9.15 -52.68 -8.61
C TYR A 123 -9.94 -52.95 -9.90
N ARG A 124 -10.86 -53.92 -9.84
CA ARG A 124 -11.70 -54.30 -11.00
C ARG A 124 -12.67 -53.20 -11.42
N MET A 125 -13.17 -52.42 -10.47
CA MET A 125 -14.09 -51.30 -10.71
C MET A 125 -13.33 -50.09 -11.27
N TYR A 126 -12.15 -49.82 -10.71
CA TYR A 126 -11.23 -48.80 -11.23
C TYR A 126 -10.86 -49.06 -12.69
N GLN A 127 -10.52 -50.30 -13.05
CA GLN A 127 -10.19 -50.65 -14.44
C GLN A 127 -11.38 -50.52 -15.40
N GLN A 128 -12.62 -50.72 -14.92
CA GLN A 128 -13.82 -50.49 -15.72
C GLN A 128 -14.10 -49.00 -15.94
N ASP A 129 -13.88 -48.16 -14.93
CA ASP A 129 -14.08 -46.71 -15.04
C ASP A 129 -13.02 -46.04 -15.92
N VAL A 130 -11.77 -46.51 -15.89
CA VAL A 130 -10.70 -46.03 -16.77
C VAL A 130 -10.96 -46.38 -18.25
N GLN A 131 -11.71 -47.44 -18.53
CA GLN A 131 -12.04 -47.89 -19.88
C GLN A 131 -13.34 -47.31 -20.45
N LYS A 132 -14.15 -46.60 -19.64
CA LYS A 132 -15.32 -45.90 -20.16
C LYS A 132 -14.82 -44.72 -21.01
N PRO A 133 -15.27 -44.58 -22.28
CA PRO A 133 -15.03 -43.36 -23.01
C PRO A 133 -15.69 -42.22 -22.22
N ASN A 134 -14.90 -41.20 -21.88
CA ASN A 134 -15.40 -40.04 -21.17
C ASN A 134 -16.50 -39.39 -22.02
N ASP A 135 -17.77 -39.55 -21.64
CA ASP A 135 -18.82 -38.67 -22.14
C ASP A 135 -18.47 -37.26 -21.62
N GLU A 136 -17.95 -36.44 -22.51
CA GLU A 136 -17.51 -35.07 -22.24
C GLU A 136 -18.66 -34.28 -21.60
N ILE A 137 -18.60 -34.08 -20.29
CA ILE A 137 -19.40 -33.05 -19.63
C ILE A 137 -18.95 -31.72 -20.24
N PRO A 138 -19.83 -30.90 -20.85
CA PRO A 138 -19.43 -29.62 -21.41
C PRO A 138 -18.85 -28.74 -20.29
N VAL A 139 -17.53 -28.63 -20.25
CA VAL A 139 -16.84 -27.73 -19.32
C VAL A 139 -17.18 -26.32 -19.77
N GLU A 140 -18.07 -25.65 -19.03
CA GLU A 140 -18.41 -24.25 -19.30
C GLU A 140 -17.11 -23.44 -19.36
N PRO A 141 -16.89 -22.63 -20.41
CA PRO A 141 -15.64 -21.91 -20.57
C PRO A 141 -15.47 -20.95 -19.39
N LYS A 142 -14.45 -21.20 -18.58
CA LYS A 142 -14.08 -20.35 -17.45
C LYS A 142 -13.77 -18.95 -17.98
N ILE A 143 -14.67 -18.00 -17.77
CA ILE A 143 -14.50 -16.60 -18.18
C ILE A 143 -13.33 -16.03 -17.37
N ILE A 144 -12.16 -15.88 -18.00
CA ILE A 144 -10.99 -15.23 -17.40
C ILE A 144 -11.21 -13.72 -17.56
N LEU A 145 -11.55 -13.05 -16.46
CA LEU A 145 -11.64 -11.59 -16.43
C LEU A 145 -10.23 -11.00 -16.34
N GLU A 146 -9.72 -10.45 -17.45
CA GLU A 146 -8.44 -9.72 -17.46
C GLU A 146 -8.62 -8.31 -16.88
N GLU A 147 -7.94 -8.02 -15.77
CA GLU A 147 -7.85 -6.66 -15.23
C GLU A 147 -6.85 -5.83 -16.04
N LYS A 148 -7.30 -4.69 -16.61
CA LYS A 148 -6.46 -3.76 -17.36
C LYS A 148 -6.30 -2.45 -16.61
N GLU A 149 -5.07 -2.11 -16.24
CA GLU A 149 -4.76 -0.81 -15.62
C GLU A 149 -4.72 0.30 -16.69
N VAL A 150 -5.60 1.31 -16.58
CA VAL A 150 -5.61 2.47 -17.49
C VAL A 150 -5.03 3.70 -16.79
N LYS A 151 -3.82 4.11 -17.19
CA LYS A 151 -3.18 5.33 -16.67
C LYS A 151 -3.67 6.56 -17.43
N LYS A 152 -4.16 7.57 -16.70
CA LYS A 152 -4.58 8.87 -17.26
C LYS A 152 -3.55 9.95 -16.92
N THR A 153 -3.03 10.64 -17.92
CA THR A 153 -2.13 11.79 -17.75
C THR A 153 -2.89 13.10 -17.90
N PHE A 154 -2.53 14.11 -17.10
CA PHE A 154 -3.15 15.44 -17.16
C PHE A 154 -2.09 16.48 -17.53
N LYS A 155 -2.39 17.31 -18.54
CA LYS A 155 -1.56 18.48 -18.88
C LYS A 155 -1.81 19.58 -17.87
N LEU A 156 -0.75 20.01 -17.18
CA LEU A 156 -0.78 21.12 -16.23
C LEU A 156 -0.47 22.44 -16.95
N GLY A 157 -0.79 23.57 -16.31
CA GLY A 157 -0.56 24.91 -16.83
C GLY A 157 -1.75 25.52 -17.56
N LYS A 158 -1.49 26.60 -18.30
CA LYS A 158 -2.50 27.32 -19.09
C LYS A 158 -2.81 26.53 -20.36
N ASN A 159 -4.08 26.23 -20.59
CA ASN A 159 -4.53 25.70 -21.87
C ASN A 159 -4.95 26.87 -22.77
N PRO A 160 -4.28 27.09 -23.91
CA PRO A 160 -4.62 28.19 -24.82
C PRO A 160 -6.00 28.02 -25.45
N ASN A 161 -6.45 26.78 -25.66
CA ASN A 161 -7.68 26.47 -26.39
C ASN A 161 -8.94 26.67 -25.53
N THR A 162 -8.91 26.21 -24.28
CA THR A 162 -10.04 26.32 -23.35
C THR A 162 -9.95 27.54 -22.44
N ARG A 163 -8.83 28.30 -22.51
CA ARG A 163 -8.52 29.42 -21.62
C ARG A 163 -8.59 29.07 -20.12
N THR A 164 -8.39 27.80 -19.77
CA THR A 164 -8.40 27.30 -18.37
C THR A 164 -6.98 27.03 -17.87
N ILE A 165 -6.78 27.06 -16.55
CA ILE A 165 -5.50 26.77 -15.90
C ILE A 165 -5.64 25.49 -15.07
N SER A 166 -4.84 24.49 -15.38
CA SER A 166 -4.77 23.22 -14.64
C SER A 166 -3.62 23.25 -13.66
N ILE A 167 -3.90 23.18 -12.36
CA ILE A 167 -2.88 23.23 -11.29
C ILE A 167 -2.87 21.89 -10.56
N LEU A 168 -1.66 21.33 -10.35
CA LEU A 168 -1.48 20.16 -9.50
C LEU A 168 -1.32 20.61 -8.05
N ILE A 169 -2.30 20.26 -7.22
CA ILE A 169 -2.19 20.42 -5.78
C ILE A 169 -1.76 19.06 -5.21
N LYS A 170 -0.53 18.99 -4.70
CA LYS A 170 0.01 17.76 -4.10
C LYS A 170 -0.77 17.38 -2.84
N ASN A 171 -0.96 16.08 -2.62
CA ASN A 171 -1.57 15.57 -1.40
C ASN A 171 -0.70 15.85 -0.16
N ASN A 172 -1.30 15.76 1.03
CA ASN A 172 -0.58 16.00 2.30
C ASN A 172 0.57 15.02 2.51
N LYS A 173 0.40 13.75 2.12
CA LYS A 173 1.44 12.72 2.27
C LYS A 173 2.71 13.08 1.49
N SER A 174 2.57 13.54 0.24
CA SER A 174 3.69 13.95 -0.60
C SER A 174 4.31 15.26 -0.14
N ARG A 175 3.51 16.22 0.38
CA ARG A 175 4.05 17.43 1.01
C ARG A 175 4.89 17.10 2.23
N LYS A 176 4.36 16.26 3.13
CA LYS A 176 5.07 15.80 4.32
C LYS A 176 6.38 15.08 3.97
N LYS A 177 6.39 14.18 2.98
CA LYS A 177 7.62 13.53 2.50
C LYS A 177 8.71 14.52 2.06
N VAL A 178 8.33 15.63 1.41
CA VAL A 178 9.29 16.67 0.99
C VAL A 178 9.80 17.46 2.20
N GLU A 179 8.92 17.79 3.14
CA GLU A 179 9.28 18.46 4.39
C GLU A 179 10.21 17.59 5.24
N ASP A 180 9.89 16.31 5.41
CA ASP A 180 10.70 15.34 6.15
C ASP A 180 12.13 15.28 5.58
N LYS A 181 12.27 15.12 4.25
CA LYS A 181 13.58 15.16 3.56
C LYS A 181 14.32 16.47 3.80
N LYS A 182 13.62 17.61 3.73
CA LYS A 182 14.21 18.92 4.02
C LYS A 182 14.74 19.00 5.45
N THR A 183 14.02 18.45 6.43
CA THR A 183 14.50 18.40 7.81
C THR A 183 15.68 17.45 7.99
N GLU A 184 15.72 16.33 7.28
CA GLU A 184 16.81 15.36 7.28
C GLU A 184 18.10 15.97 6.72
N HIS A 185 18.03 16.59 5.54
CA HIS A 185 19.19 17.23 4.91
C HIS A 185 19.79 18.34 5.80
N LYS A 186 18.96 19.07 6.55
CA LYS A 186 19.43 20.10 7.50
C LYS A 186 20.26 19.52 8.66
N LYS A 187 20.00 18.29 9.09
CA LYS A 187 20.70 17.63 10.20
C LYS A 187 22.08 17.08 9.81
N THR A 188 22.32 16.90 8.51
CA THR A 188 23.59 16.32 8.03
C THR A 188 24.82 17.12 8.50
N ALA A 189 25.93 16.42 8.70
CA ALA A 189 27.18 17.03 9.15
C ALA A 189 27.76 17.95 8.07
N VAL A 190 28.41 19.05 8.47
CA VAL A 190 28.96 20.01 7.51
C VAL A 190 30.06 19.40 6.65
N SER A 191 30.81 18.43 7.16
CA SER A 191 31.84 17.70 6.42
C SER A 191 31.26 16.91 5.24
N THR A 192 30.17 16.17 5.47
CA THR A 192 29.51 15.38 4.42
C THR A 192 28.89 16.28 3.36
N ILE A 193 28.28 17.39 3.78
CA ILE A 193 27.77 18.45 2.90
C ILE A 193 28.87 19.00 2.00
N LYS A 194 30.02 19.40 2.57
CA LYS A 194 31.15 19.93 1.81
C LYS A 194 31.68 18.91 0.80
N ASN A 195 31.80 17.64 1.21
CA ASN A 195 32.27 16.58 0.33
C ASN A 195 31.30 16.33 -0.83
N TYR A 196 30.00 16.33 -0.55
CA TYR A 196 28.97 16.22 -1.58
C TYR A 196 29.06 17.37 -2.60
N LEU A 197 29.09 18.61 -2.12
CA LEU A 197 29.10 19.79 -2.99
C LEU A 197 30.37 19.86 -3.85
N LYS A 198 31.52 19.42 -3.31
CA LYS A 198 32.77 19.28 -4.07
C LYS A 198 32.65 18.20 -5.14
N LYS A 199 32.15 17.02 -4.77
CA LYS A 199 31.94 15.89 -5.72
C LYS A 199 31.05 16.28 -6.90
N LYS A 200 30.07 17.15 -6.67
CA LYS A 200 29.15 17.67 -7.70
C LYS A 200 29.66 18.94 -8.40
N ASN A 201 30.87 19.39 -8.09
CA ASN A 201 31.49 20.62 -8.61
C ASN A 201 30.64 21.88 -8.37
N LEU A 202 29.76 21.86 -7.36
CA LEU A 202 28.92 22.99 -6.98
C LEU A 202 29.71 24.03 -6.19
N ILE A 203 30.79 23.61 -5.55
CA ILE A 203 31.75 24.50 -4.89
C ILE A 203 33.18 24.13 -5.28
N LYS A 204 34.06 25.12 -5.23
CA LYS A 204 35.50 24.93 -5.39
C LYS A 204 36.13 24.32 -4.14
N TYR A 205 37.18 23.51 -4.30
CA TYR A 205 38.02 23.09 -3.17
C TYR A 205 38.63 24.31 -2.47
N GLY A 206 38.65 24.31 -1.13
CA GLY A 206 39.15 25.46 -0.34
C GLY A 206 38.17 26.63 -0.19
N SER A 207 36.94 26.52 -0.72
CA SER A 207 35.91 27.55 -0.53
C SER A 207 35.66 27.85 0.95
N THR A 208 35.70 29.15 1.29
CA THR A 208 35.39 29.70 2.63
C THR A 208 33.91 30.04 2.80
N ALA A 209 33.04 29.49 1.94
CA ALA A 209 31.62 29.76 1.95
C ALA A 209 30.97 29.52 3.33
N PRO A 210 30.04 30.39 3.77
CA PRO A 210 29.37 30.24 5.05
C PRO A 210 28.61 28.92 5.18
N THR A 211 28.60 28.34 6.38
CA THR A 211 27.94 27.05 6.66
C THR A 211 26.45 27.06 6.31
N LYS A 212 25.76 28.18 6.54
CA LYS A 212 24.33 28.33 6.20
C LYS A 212 24.10 28.19 4.69
N LEU A 213 24.94 28.85 3.89
CA LEU A 213 24.88 28.78 2.43
C LEU A 213 25.17 27.37 1.93
N LEU A 214 26.18 26.70 2.47
CA LEU A 214 26.52 25.32 2.10
C LEU A 214 25.36 24.35 2.38
N ARG A 215 24.69 24.51 3.53
CA ARG A 215 23.51 23.71 3.89
C ARG A 215 22.36 23.94 2.93
N GLU A 216 22.09 25.19 2.58
CA GLU A 216 21.04 25.55 1.63
C GLU A 216 21.33 25.01 0.23
N MET A 217 22.55 25.18 -0.28
CA MET A 217 22.96 24.64 -1.58
C MET A 217 22.79 23.12 -1.63
N TYR A 218 23.20 22.41 -0.59
CA TYR A 218 23.04 20.96 -0.48
C TYR A 218 21.56 20.55 -0.47
N GLU A 219 20.74 21.20 0.36
CA GLU A 219 19.29 20.96 0.43
C GLU A 219 18.64 21.15 -0.95
N THR A 220 18.93 22.26 -1.63
CA THR A 220 18.36 22.54 -2.95
C THR A 220 18.83 21.55 -4.01
N SER A 221 20.11 21.17 -3.98
CA SER A 221 20.69 20.24 -4.96
C SER A 221 20.07 18.85 -4.86
N GLU A 222 19.93 18.32 -3.65
CA GLU A 222 19.30 17.02 -3.40
C GLU A 222 17.81 17.02 -3.76
N LEU A 223 17.08 18.07 -3.37
CA LEU A 223 15.65 18.18 -3.69
C LEU A 223 15.38 18.30 -5.20
N CYS A 224 16.32 18.89 -5.95
CA CYS A 224 16.25 18.97 -7.41
C CYS A 224 16.66 17.69 -8.13
N GLY A 225 17.08 16.64 -7.42
CA GLY A 225 17.48 15.36 -8.03
C GLY A 225 18.99 15.19 -8.26
N GLY A 226 19.82 15.92 -7.51
CA GLY A 226 21.27 15.72 -7.49
C GLY A 226 22.03 16.41 -8.61
N ILE A 227 21.90 17.74 -8.67
CA ILE A 227 22.51 18.64 -9.66
C ILE A 227 24.05 18.50 -9.68
N SER A 228 24.65 18.51 -10.86
CA SER A 228 26.10 18.65 -11.07
C SER A 228 26.41 19.88 -11.92
N ASN A 229 27.57 20.49 -11.66
CA ASN A 229 28.09 21.60 -12.44
C ASN A 229 29.13 21.10 -13.45
N GLU A 230 28.96 21.48 -14.72
CA GLU A 230 29.85 21.11 -15.83
C GLU A 230 30.73 22.27 -16.31
N ASN A 231 30.74 23.39 -15.59
CA ASN A 231 31.56 24.54 -15.96
C ASN A 231 33.06 24.19 -15.92
N LYS A 232 33.75 24.34 -17.06
CA LYS A 232 35.17 24.02 -17.28
C LYS A 232 36.08 24.68 -16.23
N ASP A 233 35.85 25.94 -15.90
CA ASP A 233 36.70 26.67 -14.94
C ASP A 233 36.65 26.07 -13.54
N VAL A 234 35.49 25.57 -13.14
CA VAL A 234 35.29 24.91 -11.84
C VAL A 234 35.83 23.49 -11.87
N LEU A 235 35.64 22.78 -12.99
CA LEU A 235 36.18 21.44 -13.20
C LEU A 235 37.70 21.44 -13.12
N ILE A 236 38.39 22.33 -13.85
CA ILE A 236 39.85 22.45 -13.84
C ILE A 236 40.35 22.77 -12.43
N HIS A 237 39.73 23.73 -11.75
CA HIS A 237 40.10 24.07 -10.37
C HIS A 237 39.94 22.89 -9.39
N ASN A 238 38.95 22.02 -9.61
CA ASN A 238 38.67 20.88 -8.75
C ASN A 238 39.36 19.58 -9.16
N PHE A 239 40.04 19.56 -10.31
CA PHE A 239 40.69 18.37 -10.86
C PHE A 239 41.91 17.94 -10.04
N ASP A 240 42.71 18.90 -9.57
CA ASP A 240 44.00 18.64 -8.91
C ASP A 240 43.90 18.41 -7.39
N LYS A 241 42.72 18.10 -6.83
CA LYS A 241 42.48 17.98 -5.37
C LYS A 241 41.65 16.80 -4.90
#